data_AF-A0A0Q3EWZ5-F1
#
_entry.id   AF-A0A0Q3EWZ5-F1
#
_cell.length_a   1.000
_cell.length_b   1.000
_cell.length_c   1.000
_cell.angle_alpha   90.00
_cell.angle_beta   90.00
_cell.angle_gamma   90.00
#
_symmetry.space_group_name_H-M   'P 1'
#
loop_
_entity.id
_entity.type
_entity.pdbx_description
1 polymer ?
#
loop_
_entity_poly.entity_id
_entity_poly.type
_entity_poly.pdbx_seq_one_letter_code
_entity_poly.pdbx_strand_id
1 'polypeptide(L)'
;MMERLWIPSHQTLGGRMLPFLRHYCVFGSHHPLTWSGLQTTERKHNQNGGWIAQCAASGNGPSVSDINGAQKDFALPDSLLCNARILYCASPAMGHNKESHPESNKRVPAIVDALEKLELTPKHRGSQVLEIQNFHPASLDDVARVHSRKYITGLEKAMSRASDEGLIFIEGTGPTYATQTTFQESLLAAGAGITLVDSVVAASKLGPSPPLGFALVRPPGHHAVPEGPMGFCVFGNIAVAARYAQHQHGLKRVMIIDFDVHHGNGTCDAFYDDPDIFFLSTHQLGSYPGTGKMNLIGQGSSEGTTLNLPLPGGSGDYSMRCAFDEVIAPSAQRFKPDIILVSAG
;
A
#
# COMPACT_ATOMS: atom_id res chain seq x y z
N MET A 1 -15.96 3.62 37.71
CA MET A 1 -15.14 2.42 37.46
C MET A 1 -14.73 2.46 36.00
N MET A 2 -13.73 3.29 35.66
CA MET A 2 -13.01 3.33 34.37
C MET A 2 -12.00 4.48 34.46
N GLU A 3 -10.85 4.20 35.06
CA GLU A 3 -9.63 4.98 34.96
C GLU A 3 -8.49 3.98 35.11
N ARG A 4 -7.75 3.75 34.03
CA ARG A 4 -6.37 3.23 33.97
C ARG A 4 -6.10 2.82 32.53
N LEU A 5 -5.39 3.67 31.80
CA LEU A 5 -4.43 3.31 30.75
C LEU A 5 -3.77 4.62 30.31
N TRP A 6 -2.81 5.10 31.09
CA TRP A 6 -1.60 5.82 30.66
C TRP A 6 -0.89 6.44 31.86
N ILE A 7 0.24 5.85 32.27
CA ILE A 7 1.30 6.54 33.01
C ILE A 7 2.64 5.99 32.47
N PRO A 8 3.54 6.82 31.92
CA PRO A 8 4.92 6.43 31.71
C PRO A 8 5.68 6.64 33.03
N SER A 9 6.35 5.61 33.54
CA SER A 9 7.28 5.76 34.68
C SER A 9 8.72 5.61 34.20
N HIS A 10 9.50 6.67 34.41
CA HIS A 10 10.95 6.67 34.27
C HIS A 10 11.60 6.00 35.50
N GLN A 11 12.58 5.14 35.19
CA GLN A 11 13.80 4.73 35.90
C GLN A 11 13.86 4.80 37.44
N THR A 12 14.26 3.66 38.05
CA THR A 12 15.36 3.64 39.04
C THR A 12 16.27 2.43 38.82
N LEU A 13 17.57 2.69 38.98
CA LEU A 13 18.69 1.77 38.89
C LEU A 13 18.70 0.74 40.03
N GLY A 14 19.15 -0.49 39.75
CA GLY A 14 19.52 -1.48 40.75
C GLY A 14 20.09 -2.73 40.09
N GLY A 15 21.41 -2.86 40.08
CA GLY A 15 22.13 -3.82 39.24
C GLY A 15 22.10 -5.27 39.68
N ARG A 16 22.61 -6.13 38.80
CA ARG A 16 23.58 -7.21 39.08
C ARG A 16 24.12 -7.75 37.75
N MET A 17 25.42 -7.58 37.54
CA MET A 17 26.19 -8.32 36.53
C MET A 17 26.12 -9.81 36.84
N LEU A 18 25.88 -10.63 35.81
CA LEU A 18 26.32 -12.02 35.75
C LEU A 18 26.84 -12.30 34.31
N PRO A 19 27.95 -13.02 34.14
CA PRO A 19 28.70 -13.09 32.88
C PRO A 19 28.41 -14.39 32.10
N PHE A 20 29.06 -14.50 30.92
CA PHE A 20 29.26 -15.71 30.08
C PHE A 20 28.12 -16.03 29.11
N LEU A 21 28.33 -16.42 27.85
CA LEU A 21 29.52 -16.80 27.07
C LEU A 21 29.41 -16.25 25.64
N ARG A 22 30.51 -15.69 25.10
CA ARG A 22 30.73 -15.57 23.66
C ARG A 22 31.00 -16.96 23.09
N HIS A 23 30.14 -17.47 22.21
CA HIS A 23 30.52 -18.51 21.27
C HIS A 23 30.90 -17.85 19.95
N TYR A 24 32.21 -17.83 19.67
CA TYR A 24 32.72 -17.70 18.32
C TYR A 24 32.58 -19.05 17.63
N CYS A 25 31.98 -19.09 16.45
CA CYS A 25 32.14 -20.22 15.53
C CYS A 25 32.66 -19.68 14.20
N VAL A 26 33.82 -20.18 13.78
CA VAL A 26 34.58 -19.81 12.59
C VAL A 26 34.70 -21.07 11.73
N PHE A 27 34.18 -20.98 10.50
CA PHE A 27 34.48 -21.71 9.25
C PHE A 27 34.35 -23.25 9.11
N GLY A 28 33.87 -23.63 7.91
CA GLY A 28 34.05 -24.95 7.27
C GLY A 28 32.80 -25.40 6.48
N SER A 29 32.61 -25.00 5.22
CA SER A 29 33.05 -25.67 3.97
C SER A 29 32.22 -26.89 3.53
N HIS A 30 31.50 -26.69 2.42
CA HIS A 30 31.09 -27.61 1.33
C HIS A 30 30.64 -29.06 1.64
N HIS A 31 29.37 -29.34 1.33
CA HIS A 31 29.00 -30.53 0.55
C HIS A 31 27.70 -30.28 -0.24
N PRO A 32 27.68 -30.50 -1.57
CA PRO A 32 26.46 -30.44 -2.37
C PRO A 32 25.69 -31.76 -2.28
N LEU A 33 24.42 -31.72 -1.88
CA LEU A 33 23.51 -32.85 -1.97
C LEU A 33 22.87 -32.87 -3.36
N THR A 34 23.33 -33.81 -4.16
CA THR A 34 22.71 -34.26 -5.41
C THR A 34 21.38 -34.96 -5.10
N TRP A 35 20.30 -34.52 -5.72
CA TRP A 35 19.08 -35.31 -5.87
C TRP A 35 18.99 -35.80 -7.31
N SER A 36 19.20 -37.10 -7.49
CA SER A 36 18.96 -37.85 -8.71
C SER A 36 17.54 -38.40 -8.71
N GLY A 37 16.82 -38.14 -9.80
CA GLY A 37 15.84 -39.05 -10.39
C GLY A 37 14.49 -39.17 -9.70
N LEU A 38 13.46 -38.56 -10.30
CA LEU A 38 12.23 -39.27 -10.58
C LEU A 38 11.64 -38.82 -11.91
N GLN A 39 11.05 -39.79 -12.59
CA GLN A 39 10.85 -39.86 -14.03
C GLN A 39 9.77 -38.92 -14.58
N THR A 40 10.07 -38.48 -15.81
CA THR A 40 9.16 -37.96 -16.82
C THR A 40 7.98 -38.92 -17.06
N THR A 41 6.76 -38.40 -16.99
CA THR A 41 5.62 -38.96 -17.74
C THR A 41 5.18 -37.94 -18.78
N GLU A 42 5.55 -38.23 -20.02
CA GLU A 42 5.02 -37.62 -21.23
C GLU A 42 3.49 -37.71 -21.24
N ARG A 43 2.80 -36.59 -21.53
CA ARG A 43 1.48 -36.64 -22.13
C ARG A 43 1.51 -35.95 -23.48
N LYS A 44 1.19 -36.76 -24.48
CA LYS A 44 1.20 -36.50 -25.90
C LYS A 44 0.32 -35.32 -26.29
N HIS A 45 0.88 -34.51 -27.18
CA HIS A 45 0.17 -33.72 -28.18
C HIS A 45 -0.90 -34.56 -28.87
N ASN A 46 -2.11 -34.02 -28.99
CA ASN A 46 -3.05 -34.44 -30.04
C ASN A 46 -3.51 -33.20 -30.81
N GLN A 47 -3.23 -33.22 -32.11
CA GLN A 47 -3.71 -32.25 -33.10
C GLN A 47 -5.08 -32.72 -33.60
N ASN A 48 -6.07 -31.81 -33.67
CA ASN A 48 -6.97 -31.60 -34.82
C ASN A 48 -8.28 -30.93 -34.40
N GLY A 49 -8.73 -30.01 -35.26
CA GLY A 49 -10.16 -29.68 -35.41
C GLY A 49 -10.52 -28.23 -35.08
N GLY A 50 -10.25 -27.32 -36.01
CA GLY A 50 -10.76 -25.95 -35.95
C GLY A 50 -12.26 -25.85 -36.24
N TRP A 51 -12.89 -24.81 -35.71
CA TRP A 51 -14.09 -24.18 -36.27
C TRP A 51 -13.98 -22.67 -36.06
N ILE A 52 -13.79 -21.95 -37.16
CA ILE A 52 -13.88 -20.49 -37.24
C ILE A 52 -15.34 -20.16 -37.53
N ALA A 53 -16.03 -19.54 -36.57
CA ALA A 53 -17.35 -18.97 -36.79
C ALA A 53 -17.19 -17.54 -37.31
N GLN A 54 -17.31 -17.35 -38.62
CA GLN A 54 -17.55 -16.05 -39.24
C GLN A 54 -19.04 -15.71 -39.07
N CYS A 55 -19.34 -14.75 -38.20
CA CYS A 55 -20.65 -14.08 -38.19
C CYS A 55 -20.49 -12.72 -38.90
N ALA A 56 -20.97 -12.65 -40.13
CA ALA A 56 -21.23 -11.39 -40.82
C ALA A 56 -22.57 -10.84 -40.33
N ALA A 57 -22.58 -9.60 -39.85
CA ALA A 57 -23.80 -8.83 -39.62
C ALA A 57 -23.68 -7.49 -40.34
N SER A 58 -24.54 -7.34 -41.35
CA SER A 58 -24.83 -6.11 -42.08
C SER A 58 -25.78 -5.21 -41.28
N GLY A 59 -25.58 -3.89 -41.33
CA GLY A 59 -26.67 -2.92 -41.19
C GLY A 59 -26.52 -1.85 -40.10
N ASN A 60 -26.09 -0.66 -40.55
CA ASN A 60 -26.45 0.70 -40.12
C ASN A 60 -27.14 0.92 -38.75
N GLY A 61 -26.41 1.59 -37.85
CA GLY A 61 -26.90 2.31 -36.66
C GLY A 61 -25.84 3.30 -36.19
N PRO A 62 -26.20 4.46 -35.60
CA PRO A 62 -25.43 5.69 -35.66
C PRO A 62 -24.11 5.64 -34.88
N SER A 63 -23.10 6.32 -35.42
CA SER A 63 -21.78 6.48 -34.81
C SER A 63 -21.88 7.18 -33.46
N VAL A 64 -21.72 6.42 -32.38
CA VAL A 64 -21.32 6.98 -31.10
C VAL A 64 -19.84 7.26 -31.22
N SER A 65 -19.50 8.55 -31.31
CA SER A 65 -18.13 9.04 -31.31
C SER A 65 -17.37 8.46 -30.12
N ASP A 66 -16.29 7.75 -30.41
CA ASP A 66 -15.25 7.34 -29.48
C ASP A 66 -14.76 8.55 -28.68
N ILE A 67 -15.13 8.61 -27.40
CA ILE A 67 -14.47 9.50 -26.43
C ILE A 67 -13.36 8.70 -25.77
N ASN A 68 -12.38 8.27 -26.58
CA ASN A 68 -11.12 7.76 -26.06
C ASN A 68 -10.22 8.94 -25.72
N GLY A 69 -9.66 8.92 -24.51
CA GLY A 69 -8.42 9.62 -24.20
C GLY A 69 -8.58 11.04 -23.69
N ALA A 70 -9.12 11.21 -22.47
CA ALA A 70 -8.68 12.35 -21.66
C ALA A 70 -7.21 12.12 -21.29
N GLN A 71 -6.31 12.67 -22.10
CA GLN A 71 -4.90 12.81 -21.79
C GLN A 71 -4.81 13.53 -20.43
N LYS A 72 -4.47 12.79 -19.36
CA LYS A 72 -4.20 13.36 -18.03
C LYS A 72 -2.83 14.05 -18.07
N ASP A 73 -2.75 15.19 -18.75
CA ASP A 73 -1.52 15.99 -18.83
C ASP A 73 -1.35 16.81 -17.54
N PHE A 74 -0.91 16.14 -16.48
CA PHE A 74 -0.25 16.77 -15.32
C PHE A 74 1.13 16.14 -15.09
N ALA A 75 1.84 15.84 -16.19
CA ALA A 75 3.25 15.52 -16.09
C ALA A 75 4.00 16.77 -15.60
N LEU A 76 4.64 16.67 -14.43
CA LEU A 76 5.60 17.68 -14.02
C LEU A 76 6.66 17.83 -15.13
N PRO A 77 7.02 19.06 -15.54
CA PRO A 77 8.07 19.28 -16.52
C PRO A 77 9.33 18.49 -16.20
N ASP A 78 9.92 17.84 -17.20
CA ASP A 78 11.14 17.01 -17.04
C ASP A 78 12.27 17.78 -16.31
N SER A 79 12.40 19.08 -16.57
CA SER A 79 13.38 19.95 -15.92
C SER A 79 13.22 20.05 -14.40
N LEU A 80 12.00 19.94 -13.88
CA LEU A 80 11.71 19.92 -12.45
C LEU A 80 12.00 18.54 -11.85
N LEU A 81 11.74 17.47 -12.59
CA LEU A 81 11.96 16.10 -12.14
C LEU A 81 13.44 15.73 -12.02
N CYS A 82 14.31 16.27 -12.89
CA CYS A 82 15.73 15.94 -12.91
C CYS A 82 16.50 16.28 -11.61
N ASN A 83 16.08 17.29 -10.84
CA ASN A 83 16.73 17.65 -9.57
C ASN A 83 15.95 17.19 -8.32
N ALA A 84 14.72 16.71 -8.51
CA ALA A 84 13.87 16.29 -7.40
C ALA A 84 14.46 15.06 -6.71
N ARG A 85 14.41 15.06 -5.38
CA ARG A 85 14.71 13.90 -4.53
C ARG A 85 13.44 13.34 -3.91
N ILE A 86 12.49 14.22 -3.60
CA ILE A 86 11.19 13.87 -3.04
C ILE A 86 10.10 14.61 -3.82
N LEU A 87 9.09 13.88 -4.26
CA LEU A 87 7.79 14.40 -4.68
C LEU A 87 6.79 14.05 -3.60
N TYR A 88 5.96 14.99 -3.16
CA TYR A 88 4.90 14.67 -2.20
C TYR A 88 3.55 15.28 -2.59
N CYS A 89 2.50 14.58 -2.20
CA CYS A 89 1.11 15.04 -2.29
C CYS A 89 0.56 15.13 -0.86
N ALA A 90 -0.20 16.18 -0.54
CA ALA A 90 -0.91 16.30 0.72
C ALA A 90 -2.44 16.26 0.48
N SER A 91 -3.12 15.26 1.04
CA SER A 91 -4.58 15.14 1.05
C SER A 91 -5.05 15.00 2.50
N PRO A 92 -5.30 16.13 3.21
CA PRO A 92 -5.57 16.08 4.64
C PRO A 92 -6.98 15.57 4.99
N ALA A 93 -7.89 15.51 4.01
CA ALA A 93 -9.31 15.17 4.17
C ALA A 93 -9.98 15.93 5.33
N MET A 94 -10.09 17.26 5.16
CA MET A 94 -10.57 18.15 6.22
C MET A 94 -12.04 17.90 6.62
N GLY A 95 -12.88 17.43 5.69
CA GLY A 95 -14.30 17.14 5.94
C GLY A 95 -14.55 15.76 6.56
N HIS A 96 -13.63 14.81 6.38
CA HIS A 96 -13.65 13.49 7.00
C HIS A 96 -13.02 13.62 8.40
N ASN A 97 -13.85 14.00 9.37
CA ASN A 97 -13.39 14.18 10.74
C ASN A 97 -14.44 13.78 11.76
N LYS A 98 -13.96 13.13 12.82
CA LYS A 98 -14.69 12.93 14.06
C LYS A 98 -13.91 13.58 15.20
N GLU A 99 -14.57 14.46 15.95
CA GLU A 99 -13.92 15.08 17.12
C GLU A 99 -13.47 14.03 18.14
N SER A 100 -12.29 14.28 18.73
CA SER A 100 -11.61 13.43 19.72
C SER A 100 -11.27 12.00 19.24
N HIS A 101 -11.43 11.71 17.95
CA HIS A 101 -11.04 10.42 17.38
C HIS A 101 -9.53 10.42 17.03
N PRO A 102 -8.79 9.32 17.26
CA PRO A 102 -7.36 9.27 16.97
C PRO A 102 -7.05 9.47 15.49
N GLU A 103 -7.88 8.89 14.62
CA GLU A 103 -7.88 9.18 13.18
C GLU A 103 -8.67 10.49 12.97
N SER A 104 -7.99 11.62 12.80
CA SER A 104 -8.61 12.96 12.69
C SER A 104 -7.91 13.84 11.65
N ASN A 105 -8.62 14.87 11.18
CA ASN A 105 -8.13 15.83 10.19
C ASN A 105 -6.95 16.71 10.64
N LYS A 106 -6.51 16.56 11.90
CA LYS A 106 -5.32 17.23 12.43
C LYS A 106 -4.02 16.51 12.06
N ARG A 107 -4.06 15.22 11.69
CA ARG A 107 -2.85 14.40 11.50
C ARG A 107 -1.98 14.89 10.35
N VAL A 108 -2.54 15.07 9.15
CA VAL A 108 -1.76 15.53 7.98
C VAL A 108 -1.25 16.96 8.16
N PRO A 109 -2.06 17.95 8.60
CA PRO A 109 -1.56 19.27 8.92
C PRO A 109 -0.42 19.25 9.95
N ALA A 110 -0.50 18.43 11.00
CA ALA A 110 0.57 18.31 11.98
C ALA A 110 1.89 17.79 11.39
N ILE A 111 1.82 16.86 10.42
CA ILE A 111 3.01 16.38 9.71
C ILE A 111 3.58 17.50 8.83
N VAL A 112 2.75 18.19 8.06
CA VAL A 112 3.19 19.30 7.19
C VAL A 112 3.82 20.43 8.02
N ASP A 113 3.22 20.80 9.15
CA ASP A 113 3.77 21.79 10.09
C ASP A 113 5.12 21.35 10.66
N ALA A 114 5.28 20.06 10.99
CA ALA A 114 6.55 19.52 11.46
C ALA A 114 7.62 19.56 10.37
N LEU A 115 7.27 19.22 9.13
CA LEU A 115 8.17 19.31 7.98
C LEU A 115 8.61 20.76 7.73
N GLU A 116 7.71 21.74 7.82
CA GLU A 116 8.06 23.16 7.69
C GLU A 116 9.01 23.61 8.80
N LYS A 117 8.75 23.24 10.07
CA LYS A 117 9.61 23.56 11.21
C LYS A 117 11.00 22.94 11.13
N LEU A 118 11.10 21.76 10.51
CA LEU A 118 12.38 21.07 10.26
C LEU A 118 13.06 21.53 8.96
N GLU A 119 12.50 22.54 8.29
CA GLU A 119 13.01 23.07 7.01
C GLU A 119 13.07 22.00 5.91
N LEU A 120 12.09 21.08 5.87
CA LEU A 120 12.02 19.95 4.92
C LEU A 120 10.99 20.17 3.80
N THR A 121 10.48 21.39 3.64
CA THR A 121 9.49 21.76 2.61
C THR A 121 10.15 22.37 1.36
N PRO A 122 9.42 22.52 0.24
CA PRO A 122 9.94 23.15 -0.97
C PRO A 122 10.49 24.56 -0.74
N LYS A 123 9.92 25.30 0.23
CA LYS A 123 10.38 26.64 0.62
C LYS A 123 11.85 26.68 1.05
N HIS A 124 12.32 25.63 1.75
CA HIS A 124 13.68 25.56 2.29
C HIS A 124 14.61 24.66 1.47
N ARG A 125 14.06 23.66 0.78
CA ARG A 125 14.82 22.67 -0.02
C ARG A 125 14.81 22.93 -1.52
N GLY A 126 14.10 23.96 -1.97
CA GLY A 126 14.02 24.34 -3.39
C GLY A 126 13.55 23.17 -4.24
N SER A 127 14.19 22.96 -5.39
CA SER A 127 13.81 21.91 -6.34
C SER A 127 14.17 20.48 -5.91
N GLN A 128 14.77 20.28 -4.73
CA GLN A 128 15.01 18.93 -4.21
C GLN A 128 13.76 18.29 -3.60
N VAL A 129 12.81 19.11 -3.13
CA VAL A 129 11.53 18.66 -2.58
C VAL A 129 10.43 19.41 -3.31
N LEU A 130 9.54 18.68 -3.99
CA LEU A 130 8.44 19.27 -4.74
C LEU A 130 7.10 18.79 -4.21
N GLU A 131 6.18 19.73 -4.00
CA GLU A 131 4.79 19.43 -3.72
C GLU A 131 3.99 19.38 -5.02
N ILE A 132 3.24 18.31 -5.22
CA ILE A 132 2.23 18.21 -6.27
C ILE A 132 0.89 18.63 -5.66
N GLN A 133 0.45 19.85 -5.95
CA GLN A 133 -0.77 20.41 -5.35
C GLN A 133 -2.04 20.05 -6.13
N ASN A 134 -1.94 19.93 -7.46
CA ASN A 134 -3.09 19.75 -8.36
C ASN A 134 -3.16 18.33 -8.89
N PHE A 135 -3.34 17.35 -8.00
CA PHE A 135 -3.61 15.96 -8.40
C PHE A 135 -5.11 15.68 -8.44
N HIS A 136 -5.48 14.59 -9.10
CA HIS A 136 -6.88 14.23 -9.30
C HIS A 136 -7.28 13.05 -8.42
N PRO A 137 -8.57 12.96 -8.02
CA PRO A 137 -9.10 11.76 -7.42
C PRO A 137 -8.87 10.53 -8.31
N ALA A 138 -8.67 9.37 -7.69
CA ALA A 138 -8.71 8.10 -8.38
C ALA A 138 -10.07 7.94 -9.09
N SER A 139 -10.07 7.39 -10.30
CA SER A 139 -11.33 7.06 -10.95
C SER A 139 -11.98 5.86 -10.25
N LEU A 140 -13.30 5.70 -10.41
CA LEU A 140 -13.99 4.52 -9.89
C LEU A 140 -13.43 3.22 -10.50
N ASP A 141 -12.90 3.28 -11.72
CA ASP A 141 -12.27 2.14 -12.38
C ASP A 141 -10.93 1.79 -11.76
N ASP A 142 -10.13 2.79 -11.35
CA ASP A 142 -8.89 2.56 -10.60
C ASP A 142 -9.19 1.85 -9.27
N VAL A 143 -10.21 2.32 -8.54
CA VAL A 143 -10.64 1.71 -7.27
C VAL A 143 -11.21 0.31 -7.48
N ALA A 144 -11.96 0.09 -8.57
CA ALA A 144 -12.60 -1.19 -8.87
C ALA A 144 -11.63 -2.30 -9.31
N ARG A 145 -10.34 -2.00 -9.49
CA ARG A 145 -9.29 -3.01 -9.67
C ARG A 145 -8.92 -3.72 -8.37
N VAL A 146 -9.32 -3.17 -7.23
CA VAL A 146 -9.07 -3.70 -5.89
C VAL A 146 -10.38 -4.02 -5.18
N HIS A 147 -11.36 -3.13 -5.30
CA HIS A 147 -12.62 -3.23 -4.58
C HIS A 147 -13.78 -3.66 -5.47
N SER A 148 -14.73 -4.38 -4.90
CA SER A 148 -15.94 -4.74 -5.66
C SER A 148 -16.77 -3.50 -5.99
N ARG A 149 -17.36 -3.48 -7.19
CA ARG A 149 -18.28 -2.40 -7.59
C ARG A 149 -19.46 -2.27 -6.62
N LYS A 150 -19.91 -3.40 -6.07
CA LYS A 150 -20.97 -3.44 -5.05
C LYS A 150 -20.57 -2.65 -3.81
N TYR A 151 -19.34 -2.83 -3.32
CA TYR A 151 -18.82 -2.06 -2.21
C TYR A 151 -18.77 -0.56 -2.55
N ILE A 152 -18.18 -0.19 -3.69
CA ILE A 152 -18.05 1.21 -4.14
C ILE A 152 -19.42 1.92 -4.17
N THR A 153 -20.41 1.32 -4.84
CA THR A 153 -21.78 1.88 -4.91
C THR A 153 -22.47 1.89 -3.54
N GLY A 154 -22.22 0.88 -2.69
CA GLY A 154 -22.74 0.82 -1.34
C GLY A 154 -22.22 1.96 -0.45
N LEU A 155 -20.92 2.25 -0.55
CA LEU A 155 -20.28 3.35 0.16
C LEU A 155 -20.82 4.71 -0.29
N GLU A 156 -20.95 4.92 -1.60
CA GLU A 156 -21.55 6.16 -2.15
C GLU A 156 -22.97 6.38 -1.61
N LYS A 157 -23.80 5.34 -1.57
CA LYS A 157 -25.13 5.40 -0.93
C LYS A 157 -25.07 5.67 0.56
N ALA A 158 -24.10 5.10 1.27
CA ALA A 158 -23.92 5.36 2.69
C ALA A 158 -23.59 6.85 2.96
N MET A 159 -22.88 7.51 2.04
CA MET A 159 -22.61 8.95 2.12
C MET A 159 -23.85 9.81 1.99
N SER A 160 -24.80 9.39 1.15
CA SER A 160 -26.09 10.09 1.06
C SER A 160 -26.78 10.14 2.43
N ARG A 161 -26.70 9.06 3.22
CA ARG A 161 -27.24 9.05 4.60
C ARG A 161 -26.43 9.93 5.55
N ALA A 162 -25.10 9.91 5.43
CA ALA A 162 -24.23 10.78 6.21
C ALA A 162 -24.46 12.27 5.92
N SER A 163 -24.97 12.62 4.73
CA SER A 163 -25.40 13.99 4.42
C SER A 163 -26.57 14.45 5.29
N ASP A 164 -27.45 13.52 5.69
CA ASP A 164 -28.63 13.81 6.51
C ASP A 164 -28.31 13.70 8.02
N GLU A 165 -27.50 12.72 8.40
CA GLU A 165 -27.21 12.36 9.80
C GLU A 165 -25.88 12.96 10.33
N GLY A 166 -25.07 13.55 9.45
CA GLY A 166 -23.75 14.09 9.73
C GLY A 166 -22.66 13.01 9.74
N LEU A 167 -22.50 12.31 10.86
CA LEU A 167 -21.49 11.26 11.04
C LEU A 167 -22.16 9.91 11.26
N ILE A 168 -21.74 8.92 10.47
CA ILE A 168 -22.21 7.54 10.59
C ILE A 168 -21.04 6.59 10.91
N PHE A 169 -21.34 5.48 11.59
CA PHE A 169 -20.42 4.35 11.72
C PHE A 169 -20.79 3.27 10.72
N ILE A 170 -19.78 2.65 10.10
CA ILE A 170 -20.02 1.54 9.17
C ILE A 170 -19.99 0.24 9.96
N GLU A 171 -21.15 -0.40 10.14
CA GLU A 171 -21.27 -1.65 10.89
C GLU A 171 -20.34 -2.75 10.34
N GLY A 172 -19.75 -3.54 11.24
CA GLY A 172 -18.90 -4.68 10.87
C GLY A 172 -17.48 -4.32 10.41
N THR A 173 -17.10 -3.04 10.44
CA THR A 173 -15.79 -2.55 9.91
C THR A 173 -14.81 -2.11 11.00
N GLY A 174 -15.10 -2.48 12.25
CA GLY A 174 -14.42 -1.93 13.42
C GLY A 174 -14.79 -0.45 13.66
N PRO A 175 -13.86 0.39 14.13
CA PRO A 175 -14.14 1.79 14.49
C PRO A 175 -14.18 2.76 13.29
N THR A 176 -14.59 2.30 12.10
CA THR A 176 -14.59 3.14 10.89
C THR A 176 -15.82 4.03 10.85
N TYR A 177 -15.60 5.35 10.81
CA TYR A 177 -16.64 6.35 10.66
C TYR A 177 -16.67 6.92 9.24
N ALA A 178 -17.77 7.57 8.89
CA ALA A 178 -17.94 8.23 7.61
C ALA A 178 -18.73 9.54 7.81
N THR A 179 -18.38 10.55 7.02
CA THR A 179 -19.04 11.86 6.90
C THR A 179 -19.41 12.08 5.43
N GLN A 180 -20.25 13.07 5.12
CA GLN A 180 -20.66 13.35 3.73
C GLN A 180 -19.51 13.50 2.71
N THR A 181 -18.29 13.88 3.14
CA THR A 181 -17.13 14.09 2.26
C THR A 181 -16.24 12.84 2.10
N THR A 182 -16.48 11.79 2.88
CA THR A 182 -15.54 10.66 3.02
C THR A 182 -15.26 9.97 1.70
N PHE A 183 -16.27 9.76 0.85
CA PHE A 183 -16.09 9.09 -0.43
C PHE A 183 -15.18 9.89 -1.36
N GLN A 184 -15.47 11.18 -1.54
CA GLN A 184 -14.67 12.05 -2.40
C GLN A 184 -13.24 12.22 -1.86
N GLU A 185 -13.08 12.38 -0.55
CA GLU A 185 -11.76 12.51 0.08
C GLU A 185 -10.97 11.19 0.03
N SER A 186 -11.63 10.04 0.07
CA SER A 186 -11.00 8.72 -0.13
C SER A 186 -10.53 8.52 -1.57
N LEU A 187 -11.31 8.97 -2.56
CA LEU A 187 -10.85 8.98 -3.95
C LEU A 187 -9.64 9.90 -4.13
N LEU A 188 -9.62 11.05 -3.47
CA LEU A 188 -8.48 11.96 -3.49
C LEU A 188 -7.24 11.36 -2.83
N ALA A 189 -7.40 10.65 -1.70
CA ALA A 189 -6.32 9.92 -1.04
C ALA A 189 -5.69 8.85 -1.95
N ALA A 190 -6.51 8.02 -2.60
CA ALA A 190 -6.03 7.02 -3.57
C ALA A 190 -5.40 7.69 -4.80
N GLY A 191 -5.98 8.80 -5.27
CA GLY A 191 -5.50 9.59 -6.39
C GLY A 191 -4.09 10.17 -6.18
N ALA A 192 -3.78 10.61 -4.96
CA ALA A 192 -2.43 11.05 -4.60
C ALA A 192 -1.38 9.95 -4.83
N GLY A 193 -1.68 8.71 -4.44
CA GLY A 193 -0.81 7.56 -4.67
C GLY A 193 -0.60 7.29 -6.16
N ILE A 194 -1.68 7.33 -6.95
CA ILE A 194 -1.65 7.20 -8.41
C ILE A 194 -0.73 8.27 -9.05
N THR A 195 -0.92 9.54 -8.68
CA THR A 195 -0.12 10.65 -9.23
C THR A 195 1.37 10.51 -8.89
N LEU A 196 1.71 10.02 -7.71
CA LEU A 196 3.11 9.77 -7.34
C LEU A 196 3.69 8.58 -8.11
N VAL A 197 2.93 7.51 -8.36
CA VAL A 197 3.37 6.42 -9.24
C VAL A 197 3.67 6.95 -10.64
N ASP A 198 2.76 7.72 -11.25
CA ASP A 198 2.98 8.33 -12.56
C ASP A 198 4.26 9.18 -12.58
N SER A 199 4.43 10.03 -11.57
CA SER A 199 5.54 10.97 -11.50
C SER A 199 6.89 10.28 -11.30
N VAL A 200 6.95 9.27 -10.42
CA VAL A 200 8.18 8.48 -10.17
C VAL A 200 8.54 7.65 -11.40
N VAL A 201 7.56 7.01 -12.05
CA VAL A 201 7.81 6.23 -13.26
C VAL A 201 8.25 7.14 -14.42
N ALA A 202 7.63 8.31 -14.59
CA ALA A 202 8.08 9.29 -15.57
C ALA A 202 9.53 9.73 -15.32
N ALA A 203 9.86 10.10 -14.08
CA ALA A 203 11.21 10.51 -13.70
C ALA A 203 12.25 9.39 -13.83
N SER A 204 11.86 8.13 -13.64
CA SER A 204 12.76 6.98 -13.80
C SER A 204 13.28 6.81 -15.24
N LYS A 205 12.57 7.37 -16.23
CA LYS A 205 12.98 7.37 -17.63
C LYS A 205 14.04 8.43 -17.92
N LEU A 206 14.21 9.43 -17.05
CA LEU A 206 15.14 10.54 -17.23
C LEU A 206 16.55 10.26 -16.70
N GLY A 207 16.69 9.31 -15.76
CA GLY A 207 18.00 8.97 -15.21
C GLY A 207 17.97 7.84 -14.17
N PRO A 208 19.14 7.40 -13.68
CA PRO A 208 19.28 6.22 -12.83
C PRO A 208 18.84 6.43 -11.38
N SER A 209 18.37 7.63 -11.01
CA SER A 209 18.03 7.99 -9.63
C SER A 209 16.75 8.84 -9.62
N PRO A 210 15.58 8.23 -9.89
CA PRO A 210 14.31 8.93 -9.77
C PRO A 210 14.07 9.41 -8.33
N PRO A 211 13.27 10.47 -8.14
CA PRO A 211 12.82 10.89 -6.82
C PRO A 211 11.97 9.82 -6.15
N LEU A 212 11.88 9.89 -4.83
CA LEU A 212 10.90 9.15 -4.03
C LEU A 212 9.55 9.89 -4.05
N GLY A 213 8.45 9.13 -4.04
CA GLY A 213 7.11 9.67 -3.84
C GLY A 213 6.66 9.51 -2.38
N PHE A 214 6.03 10.54 -1.81
CA PHE A 214 5.48 10.49 -0.45
C PHE A 214 4.03 11.02 -0.41
N ALA A 215 3.06 10.14 -0.13
CA ALA A 215 1.64 10.50 -0.07
C ALA A 215 1.23 10.79 1.39
N LEU A 216 1.07 12.07 1.75
CA LEU A 216 0.53 12.50 3.05
C LEU A 216 -1.00 12.53 2.99
N VAL A 217 -1.63 11.35 3.16
CA VAL A 217 -3.05 11.19 2.85
C VAL A 217 -3.89 10.73 4.03
N ARG A 218 -5.16 11.15 3.99
CA ARG A 218 -6.28 10.61 4.75
C ARG A 218 -7.51 10.49 3.84
N PRO A 219 -8.44 9.56 4.10
CA PRO A 219 -8.35 8.46 5.08
C PRO A 219 -7.22 7.45 4.77
N PRO A 220 -6.77 6.64 5.75
CA PRO A 220 -5.80 5.57 5.51
C PRO A 220 -6.37 4.44 4.63
N GLY A 221 -5.55 3.46 4.25
CA GLY A 221 -5.97 2.44 3.27
C GLY A 221 -5.68 0.97 3.58
N HIS A 222 -4.63 0.63 4.32
CA HIS A 222 -4.10 -0.73 4.32
C HIS A 222 -5.02 -1.82 4.91
N HIS A 223 -6.05 -1.44 5.67
CA HIS A 223 -7.06 -2.36 6.21
C HIS A 223 -8.28 -2.54 5.29
N ALA A 224 -8.52 -1.65 4.32
CA ALA A 224 -9.70 -1.71 3.46
C ALA A 224 -9.63 -2.99 2.59
N VAL A 225 -10.53 -3.93 2.89
CA VAL A 225 -10.63 -5.21 2.19
C VAL A 225 -11.34 -5.04 0.85
N PRO A 226 -11.20 -5.97 -0.12
CA PRO A 226 -11.87 -5.87 -1.42
C PRO A 226 -13.38 -5.59 -1.34
N GLU A 227 -14.05 -6.12 -0.32
CA GLU A 227 -15.50 -6.02 -0.15
C GLU A 227 -15.96 -4.94 0.85
N GLY A 228 -15.06 -4.15 1.45
CA GLY A 228 -15.50 -3.17 2.45
C GLY A 228 -14.42 -2.33 3.15
N PRO A 229 -14.84 -1.31 3.90
CA PRO A 229 -13.95 -0.52 4.74
C PRO A 229 -13.59 -1.30 6.00
N MET A 230 -12.48 -0.95 6.64
CA MET A 230 -12.08 -1.55 7.91
C MET A 230 -11.00 -0.71 8.60
N GLY A 231 -10.99 -0.65 9.94
CA GLY A 231 -9.87 -0.05 10.70
C GLY A 231 -9.53 1.38 10.26
N PHE A 232 -10.55 2.24 10.14
CA PHE A 232 -10.47 3.61 9.61
C PHE A 232 -10.20 3.73 8.11
N CYS A 233 -9.87 2.64 7.44
CA CYS A 233 -9.54 2.62 6.02
C CYS A 233 -10.80 2.48 5.18
N VAL A 234 -10.88 3.28 4.12
CA VAL A 234 -12.05 3.33 3.23
C VAL A 234 -11.73 2.65 1.90
N PHE A 235 -10.74 3.16 1.17
CA PHE A 235 -10.19 2.48 -0.01
C PHE A 235 -8.73 2.11 0.25
N GLY A 236 -8.31 0.99 -0.32
CA GLY A 236 -6.95 0.48 -0.24
C GLY A 236 -5.99 1.33 -1.05
N ASN A 237 -5.59 2.51 -0.54
CA ASN A 237 -4.76 3.48 -1.26
C ASN A 237 -3.52 2.85 -1.91
N ILE A 238 -2.76 2.06 -1.13
CA ILE A 238 -1.53 1.40 -1.61
C ILE A 238 -1.83 0.28 -2.61
N ALA A 239 -2.95 -0.44 -2.42
CA ALA A 239 -3.38 -1.50 -3.31
C ALA A 239 -3.85 -0.93 -4.66
N VAL A 240 -4.56 0.20 -4.64
CA VAL A 240 -4.97 0.91 -5.85
C VAL A 240 -3.74 1.41 -6.60
N ALA A 241 -2.75 1.98 -5.90
CA ALA A 241 -1.48 2.39 -6.51
C ALA A 241 -0.72 1.20 -7.13
N ALA A 242 -0.71 0.03 -6.47
CA ALA A 242 -0.08 -1.19 -7.00
C ALA A 242 -0.75 -1.70 -8.28
N ARG A 243 -2.09 -1.81 -8.28
CA ARG A 243 -2.87 -2.20 -9.46
C ARG A 243 -2.73 -1.19 -10.60
N TYR A 244 -2.67 0.10 -10.26
CA TYR A 244 -2.44 1.15 -11.23
C TYR A 244 -1.04 1.04 -11.87
N ALA A 245 0.01 0.80 -11.08
CA ALA A 245 1.36 0.57 -11.57
C ALA A 245 1.44 -0.61 -12.55
N GLN A 246 0.82 -1.74 -12.21
CA GLN A 246 0.73 -2.89 -13.11
C GLN A 246 -0.01 -2.57 -14.41
N HIS A 247 -1.20 -1.95 -14.30
CA HIS A 247 -2.06 -1.73 -15.46
C HIS A 247 -1.56 -0.64 -16.40
N GLN A 248 -1.17 0.52 -15.86
CA GLN A 248 -0.82 1.69 -16.68
C GLN A 248 0.64 1.70 -17.11
N HIS A 249 1.54 1.18 -16.27
CA HIS A 249 2.98 1.23 -16.53
C HIS A 249 3.58 -0.13 -16.86
N GLY A 250 2.79 -1.21 -16.83
CA GLY A 250 3.27 -2.56 -17.12
C GLY A 250 4.28 -3.08 -16.11
N LEU A 251 4.36 -2.47 -14.91
CA LEU A 251 5.29 -2.87 -13.86
C LEU A 251 4.80 -4.17 -13.25
N LYS A 252 5.35 -5.29 -13.73
CA LYS A 252 4.85 -6.63 -13.40
C LYS A 252 5.02 -6.94 -11.92
N ARG A 253 6.25 -6.83 -11.40
CA ARG A 253 6.61 -7.22 -10.02
C ARG A 253 6.53 -6.00 -9.10
N VAL A 254 5.50 -5.91 -8.27
CA VAL A 254 5.32 -4.82 -7.31
C VAL A 254 5.53 -5.36 -5.90
N MET A 255 6.42 -4.74 -5.12
CA MET A 255 6.60 -5.10 -3.71
C MET A 255 5.95 -4.04 -2.83
N ILE A 256 5.13 -4.47 -1.89
CA ILE A 256 4.51 -3.62 -0.87
C ILE A 256 5.14 -3.96 0.48
N ILE A 257 5.76 -2.97 1.12
CA ILE A 257 6.30 -3.07 2.47
C ILE A 257 5.36 -2.29 3.40
N ASP A 258 4.76 -2.99 4.35
CA ASP A 258 3.90 -2.41 5.38
C ASP A 258 4.59 -2.47 6.73
N PHE A 259 4.89 -1.29 7.27
CA PHE A 259 5.52 -1.14 8.58
C PHE A 259 4.66 -0.32 9.56
N ASP A 260 3.37 -0.14 9.25
CA ASP A 260 2.36 0.23 10.24
C ASP A 260 2.36 -0.81 11.38
N VAL A 261 2.09 -0.37 12.60
CA VAL A 261 2.04 -1.26 13.76
C VAL A 261 0.93 -2.32 13.66
N HIS A 262 -0.09 -2.10 12.82
CA HIS A 262 -1.18 -3.04 12.55
C HIS A 262 -0.94 -3.80 11.25
N HIS A 263 -1.38 -5.06 11.20
CA HIS A 263 -1.32 -5.83 9.97
C HIS A 263 -2.25 -5.24 8.91
N GLY A 264 -1.69 -4.85 7.76
CA GLY A 264 -2.43 -4.36 6.57
C GLY A 264 -3.25 -5.45 5.87
N ASN A 265 -4.22 -6.03 6.58
CA ASN A 265 -5.01 -7.17 6.12
C ASN A 265 -5.77 -6.89 4.82
N GLY A 266 -6.25 -5.66 4.59
CA GLY A 266 -6.92 -5.31 3.35
C GLY A 266 -6.00 -5.41 2.14
N THR A 267 -4.74 -4.99 2.31
CA THR A 267 -3.69 -5.12 1.29
C THR A 267 -3.30 -6.59 1.10
N CYS A 268 -3.14 -7.34 2.20
CA CYS A 268 -2.89 -8.78 2.14
C CYS A 268 -3.99 -9.52 1.36
N ASP A 269 -5.25 -9.28 1.69
CA ASP A 269 -6.40 -9.96 1.08
C ASP A 269 -6.53 -9.61 -0.42
N ALA A 270 -6.23 -8.37 -0.80
CA ALA A 270 -6.31 -7.92 -2.20
C ALA A 270 -5.33 -8.61 -3.15
N PHE A 271 -4.25 -9.20 -2.62
CA PHE A 271 -3.16 -9.78 -3.40
C PHE A 271 -2.76 -11.20 -2.95
N TYR A 272 -3.55 -11.84 -2.08
CA TYR A 272 -3.17 -13.11 -1.47
C TYR A 272 -2.95 -14.23 -2.49
N ASP A 273 -3.62 -14.18 -3.64
CA ASP A 273 -3.50 -15.11 -4.77
C ASP A 273 -2.67 -14.56 -5.95
N ASP A 274 -2.02 -13.41 -5.80
CA ASP A 274 -1.28 -12.73 -6.87
C ASP A 274 0.24 -13.01 -6.77
N PRO A 275 0.83 -13.72 -7.75
CA PRO A 275 2.26 -14.01 -7.73
C PRO A 275 3.14 -12.82 -8.13
N ASP A 276 2.55 -11.78 -8.72
CA ASP A 276 3.24 -10.61 -9.24
C ASP A 276 3.25 -9.45 -8.21
N ILE A 277 2.59 -9.62 -7.06
CA ILE A 277 2.60 -8.68 -5.94
C ILE A 277 3.19 -9.36 -4.70
N PHE A 278 4.31 -8.83 -4.19
CA PHE A 278 4.88 -9.28 -2.92
C PHE A 278 4.41 -8.37 -1.79
N PHE A 279 3.58 -8.87 -0.88
CA PHE A 279 3.17 -8.17 0.34
C PHE A 279 4.02 -8.61 1.53
N LEU A 280 4.71 -7.66 2.17
CA LEU A 280 5.46 -7.88 3.40
C LEU A 280 4.91 -6.96 4.48
N SER A 281 4.54 -7.50 5.64
CA SER A 281 4.12 -6.68 6.78
C SER A 281 4.89 -7.03 8.05
N THR A 282 5.49 -6.02 8.68
CA THR A 282 5.83 -6.06 10.11
C THR A 282 4.66 -5.48 10.90
N HIS A 283 4.23 -6.13 11.97
CA HIS A 283 3.11 -5.64 12.78
C HIS A 283 3.18 -6.19 14.20
N GLN A 284 2.53 -5.52 15.15
CA GLN A 284 2.51 -5.99 16.54
C GLN A 284 1.66 -7.26 16.69
N LEU A 285 2.28 -8.32 17.22
CA LEU A 285 1.64 -9.59 17.50
C LEU A 285 0.45 -9.40 18.46
N GLY A 286 -0.71 -9.96 18.06
CA GLY A 286 -1.93 -9.92 18.87
C GLY A 286 -2.65 -8.57 18.89
N SER A 287 -2.15 -7.57 18.16
CA SER A 287 -2.86 -6.30 17.97
C SER A 287 -4.04 -6.47 17.01
N TYR A 288 -4.93 -5.48 16.99
CA TYR A 288 -5.95 -5.36 15.94
C TYR A 288 -5.27 -5.45 14.56
N PRO A 289 -5.84 -6.17 13.57
CA PRO A 289 -7.14 -6.86 13.58
C PRO A 289 -7.08 -8.34 14.02
N GLY A 290 -5.95 -8.82 14.54
CA GLY A 290 -5.77 -10.24 14.92
C GLY A 290 -5.43 -11.18 13.74
N THR A 291 -5.09 -10.62 12.58
CA THR A 291 -4.61 -11.37 11.40
C THR A 291 -3.08 -11.25 11.26
N GLY A 292 -2.48 -11.69 10.14
CA GLY A 292 -1.03 -11.59 9.92
C GLY A 292 -0.22 -12.73 10.54
N LYS A 293 -0.77 -13.96 10.59
CA LYS A 293 -0.02 -15.11 11.09
C LYS A 293 1.13 -15.46 10.15
N MET A 294 2.29 -15.82 10.71
CA MET A 294 3.51 -16.16 9.94
C MET A 294 3.31 -17.27 8.91
N ASN A 295 2.38 -18.20 9.15
CA ASN A 295 2.12 -19.32 8.25
C ASN A 295 1.18 -18.99 7.09
N LEU A 296 0.64 -17.76 7.03
CA LEU A 296 -0.12 -17.26 5.88
C LEU A 296 0.87 -16.63 4.91
N ILE A 297 1.15 -17.35 3.82
CA ILE A 297 2.26 -17.03 2.90
C ILE A 297 1.80 -16.87 1.45
N GLY A 298 0.51 -16.70 1.21
CA GLY A 298 -0.10 -16.76 -0.12
C GLY A 298 -0.68 -18.15 -0.40
N GLN A 299 -1.15 -18.38 -1.63
CA GLN A 299 -1.77 -19.66 -2.01
C GLN A 299 -1.57 -20.01 -3.48
N GLY A 300 -1.46 -21.31 -3.77
CA GLY A 300 -1.30 -21.78 -5.16
C GLY A 300 -0.02 -21.22 -5.79
N SER A 301 -0.14 -20.54 -6.93
CA SER A 301 1.02 -19.95 -7.61
C SER A 301 1.64 -18.75 -6.90
N SER A 302 0.94 -18.14 -5.93
CA SER A 302 1.44 -17.00 -5.15
C SER A 302 2.09 -17.42 -3.82
N GLU A 303 2.23 -18.73 -3.55
CA GLU A 303 2.91 -19.17 -2.33
C GLU A 303 4.34 -18.60 -2.25
N GLY A 304 4.61 -17.88 -1.16
CA GLY A 304 5.86 -17.15 -0.92
C GLY A 304 5.84 -15.67 -1.34
N THR A 305 4.72 -15.13 -1.82
CA THR A 305 4.57 -13.68 -2.11
C THR A 305 3.86 -12.91 -1.00
N THR A 306 3.44 -13.58 0.08
CA THR A 306 3.02 -12.92 1.32
C THR A 306 4.00 -13.28 2.43
N LEU A 307 4.52 -12.27 3.15
CA LEU A 307 5.41 -12.46 4.29
C LEU A 307 4.96 -11.64 5.49
N ASN A 308 4.45 -12.36 6.49
CA ASN A 308 4.00 -11.78 7.74
C ASN A 308 5.07 -11.90 8.83
N LEU A 309 5.47 -10.77 9.41
CA LEU A 309 6.48 -10.65 10.47
C LEU A 309 5.84 -10.06 11.73
N PRO A 310 5.06 -10.85 12.50
CA PRO A 310 4.51 -10.38 13.76
C PRO A 310 5.63 -10.19 14.79
N LEU A 311 5.73 -8.99 15.35
CA LEU A 311 6.73 -8.58 16.31
C LEU A 311 6.13 -8.45 17.72
N PRO A 312 6.87 -8.83 18.78
CA PRO A 312 6.42 -8.58 20.15
C PRO A 312 6.15 -7.09 20.41
N GLY A 313 5.14 -6.79 21.24
CA GLY A 313 4.89 -5.42 21.69
C GLY A 313 6.13 -4.82 22.37
N GLY A 314 6.44 -3.56 22.07
CA GLY A 314 7.65 -2.90 22.54
C GLY A 314 8.91 -3.15 21.70
N SER A 315 8.78 -3.82 20.55
CA SER A 315 9.86 -3.91 19.56
C SER A 315 10.25 -2.50 19.08
N GLY A 316 11.51 -2.12 19.29
CA GLY A 316 12.04 -0.81 18.90
C GLY A 316 13.05 -0.90 17.76
N ASP A 317 13.90 0.11 17.64
CA ASP A 317 14.83 0.30 16.52
C ASP A 317 15.69 -0.93 16.19
N TYR A 318 16.21 -1.61 17.21
CA TYR A 318 17.04 -2.81 16.99
C TYR A 318 16.26 -3.93 16.32
N SER A 319 15.05 -4.23 16.80
CA SER A 319 14.18 -5.26 16.21
C SER A 319 13.81 -4.92 14.77
N MET A 320 13.44 -3.66 14.50
CA MET A 320 13.10 -3.21 13.15
C MET A 320 14.31 -3.25 12.21
N ARG A 321 15.50 -2.88 12.70
CA ARG A 321 16.74 -2.98 11.92
C ARG A 321 17.10 -4.43 11.59
N CYS A 322 16.98 -5.34 12.54
CA CYS A 322 17.15 -6.77 12.27
C CYS A 322 16.12 -7.29 11.27
N ALA A 323 14.84 -6.93 11.40
CA ALA A 323 13.83 -7.29 10.41
C ALA A 323 14.18 -6.76 9.01
N PHE A 324 14.71 -5.54 8.93
CA PHE A 324 15.12 -4.95 7.67
C PHE A 324 16.31 -5.67 7.04
N ASP A 325 17.40 -5.82 7.79
CA ASP A 325 18.67 -6.36 7.32
C ASP A 325 18.57 -7.87 6.99
N GLU A 326 17.84 -8.64 7.82
CA GLU A 326 17.79 -10.10 7.71
C GLU A 326 16.59 -10.61 6.90
N VAL A 327 15.55 -9.79 6.69
CA VAL A 327 14.31 -10.26 6.05
C VAL A 327 13.84 -9.36 4.92
N ILE A 328 13.62 -8.06 5.15
CA ILE A 328 13.02 -7.16 4.16
C ILE A 328 13.95 -6.97 2.95
N ALA A 329 15.21 -6.61 3.19
CA ALA A 329 16.18 -6.38 2.11
C ALA A 329 16.49 -7.67 1.31
N PRO A 330 16.75 -8.83 1.95
CA PRO A 330 16.89 -10.10 1.22
C PRO A 330 15.64 -10.48 0.40
N SER A 331 14.44 -10.25 0.93
CA SER A 331 13.18 -10.50 0.22
C SER A 331 13.07 -9.64 -1.04
N ALA A 332 13.38 -8.35 -0.95
CA ALA A 332 13.39 -7.44 -2.09
C ALA A 332 14.43 -7.85 -3.15
N GLN A 333 15.64 -8.24 -2.73
CA GLN A 333 16.70 -8.71 -3.65
C GLN A 333 16.31 -9.99 -4.39
N ARG A 334 15.58 -10.89 -3.71
CA ARG A 334 15.07 -12.13 -4.30
C ARG A 334 13.92 -11.86 -5.28
N PHE A 335 12.96 -11.04 -4.89
CA PHE A 335 11.76 -10.74 -5.69
C PHE A 335 12.08 -9.83 -6.89
N LYS A 336 13.10 -8.97 -6.77
CA LYS A 336 13.52 -7.99 -7.80
C LYS A 336 12.34 -7.15 -8.30
N PRO A 337 11.69 -6.38 -7.41
CA PRO A 337 10.53 -5.59 -7.80
C PRO A 337 10.88 -4.54 -8.86
N ASP A 338 9.94 -4.31 -9.77
CA ASP A 338 9.97 -3.19 -10.72
C ASP A 338 9.64 -1.86 -9.99
N ILE A 339 8.88 -1.91 -8.89
CA ILE A 339 8.61 -0.79 -7.99
C ILE A 339 8.36 -1.28 -6.55
N ILE A 340 8.82 -0.50 -5.58
CA ILE A 340 8.53 -0.70 -4.15
C ILE A 340 7.56 0.38 -3.70
N LEU A 341 6.46 -0.07 -3.08
CA LEU A 341 5.44 0.76 -2.47
C LEU A 341 5.47 0.53 -0.96
N VAL A 342 5.19 1.57 -0.18
CA VAL A 342 5.32 1.49 1.28
C VAL A 342 4.07 2.03 1.97
N SER A 343 3.45 1.21 2.82
CA SER A 343 2.44 1.64 3.79
C SER A 343 3.17 2.19 5.03
N ALA A 344 3.25 3.52 5.12
CA ALA A 344 3.99 4.24 6.17
C ALA A 344 3.07 4.78 7.27
N GLY A 345 2.69 3.88 8.19
CA GLY A 345 1.75 4.10 9.29
C GLY A 345 2.30 4.81 10.52
#